data_AF-A0A8H3AM08-F1
#
_entry.id   AF-A0A8H3AM08-F1
#
_cell.length_a   1.000
_cell.length_b   1.000
_cell.length_c   1.000
_cell.angle_alpha   90.00
_cell.angle_beta   90.00
_cell.angle_gamma   90.00
#
_symmetry.space_group_name_H-M   'P 1'
#
loop_
_entity.id
_entity.type
_entity.pdbx_description
1 polymer ?
#
loop_
_entity_poly.entity_id
_entity_poly.type
_entity_poly.pdbx_seq_one_letter_code
_entity_poly.pdbx_strand_id
1 'polypeptide(L)'
;MEVDQEEAPKKQTKRGRPSKPKEPEPKSDAEEEEEEEEPEFASMDDYLKKTRWDDLIKEIDTVEHTNGELIALITRADGQKSKVLTTILAERCPQMLITFYETHLKWRPTEEE
;
A
#
# COMPACT_ATOMS: atom_id res chain seq x y z
N MET A 1 -6.54 37.07 35.92
CA MET A 1 -7.35 36.75 37.11
C MET A 1 -8.12 35.50 36.76
N GLU A 2 -7.51 34.37 37.14
CA GLU A 2 -8.04 33.01 37.02
C GLU A 2 -9.25 32.80 37.93
N VAL A 3 -10.17 31.94 37.49
CA VAL A 3 -11.39 31.58 38.20
C VAL A 3 -11.19 30.17 38.78
N ASP A 4 -11.34 30.11 40.09
CA ASP A 4 -11.20 28.97 40.99
C ASP A 4 -12.41 28.02 40.93
N GLN A 5 -12.18 26.70 40.84
CA GLN A 5 -13.06 25.69 41.46
C GLN A 5 -12.47 24.27 41.38
N GLU A 6 -12.15 23.69 42.54
CA GLU A 6 -12.09 22.24 42.74
C GLU A 6 -12.47 21.89 44.18
N GLU A 7 -13.49 21.05 44.37
CA GLU A 7 -13.40 19.88 45.27
C GLU A 7 -14.65 18.97 45.12
N ALA A 8 -14.40 17.69 44.81
CA ALA A 8 -15.34 16.56 44.94
C ALA A 8 -15.26 15.99 46.40
N PRO A 9 -16.00 14.95 46.91
CA PRO A 9 -16.20 13.65 46.23
C PRO A 9 -17.30 12.63 46.73
N LYS A 10 -17.30 11.42 46.13
CA LYS A 10 -17.62 10.03 46.64
C LYS A 10 -19.02 9.33 46.47
N LYS A 11 -19.03 8.38 45.50
CA LYS A 11 -19.38 6.92 45.50
C LYS A 11 -20.64 6.36 46.21
N GLN A 12 -21.50 5.62 45.48
CA GLN A 12 -21.61 4.13 45.47
C GLN A 12 -22.83 3.62 44.65
N THR A 13 -22.62 2.62 43.78
CA THR A 13 -23.66 1.88 43.05
C THR A 13 -23.81 0.46 43.61
N LYS A 14 -25.06 -0.04 43.68
CA LYS A 14 -25.42 -1.44 43.94
C LYS A 14 -26.35 -1.92 42.81
N ARG A 15 -26.20 -3.16 42.32
CA ARG A 15 -27.25 -4.20 42.12
C ARG A 15 -26.86 -5.32 41.12
N GLY A 16 -27.19 -6.58 41.50
CA GLY A 16 -27.46 -7.75 40.63
C GLY A 16 -26.35 -8.82 40.59
N ARG A 17 -26.41 -9.95 41.34
CA ARG A 17 -27.15 -11.25 41.21
C ARG A 17 -26.24 -12.37 40.61
N PRO A 18 -26.24 -13.62 41.12
CA PRO A 18 -25.03 -14.48 41.16
C PRO A 18 -24.89 -15.57 40.08
N SER A 19 -23.62 -15.93 39.86
CA SER A 19 -22.91 -17.16 39.46
C SER A 19 -23.63 -18.33 38.74
N LYS A 20 -23.10 -18.68 37.56
CA LYS A 20 -23.15 -20.01 36.91
C LYS A 20 -21.72 -20.35 36.42
N PRO A 21 -21.20 -21.59 36.57
CA PRO A 21 -19.79 -21.92 36.31
C PRO A 21 -19.46 -21.95 34.81
N LYS A 22 -18.26 -21.47 34.47
CA LYS A 22 -17.70 -21.38 33.12
C LYS A 22 -17.00 -22.70 32.77
N GLU A 23 -17.54 -23.43 31.81
CA GLU A 23 -16.89 -24.56 31.15
C GLU A 23 -15.85 -23.99 30.14
N PRO A 24 -14.67 -24.60 29.96
CA PRO A 24 -13.64 -24.05 29.09
C PRO A 24 -13.91 -24.43 27.63
N GLU A 25 -14.23 -23.42 26.82
CA GLU A 25 -14.28 -23.56 25.35
C GLU A 25 -12.85 -23.79 24.80
N PRO A 26 -12.67 -24.71 23.84
CA PRO A 26 -11.37 -24.96 23.23
C PRO A 26 -10.97 -23.74 22.40
N LYS A 27 -9.72 -23.29 22.58
CA LYS A 27 -9.11 -22.25 21.77
C LYS A 27 -9.17 -22.68 20.30
N SER A 28 -10.04 -22.03 19.53
CA SER A 28 -9.95 -22.05 18.08
C SER A 28 -8.60 -21.45 17.73
N ASP A 29 -7.76 -22.29 17.14
CA ASP A 29 -6.56 -21.93 16.41
C ASP A 29 -6.97 -20.83 15.42
N ALA A 30 -6.66 -19.58 15.78
CA ALA A 30 -6.70 -18.48 14.84
C ALA A 30 -5.49 -18.73 13.95
N GLU A 31 -5.74 -19.30 12.77
CA GLU A 31 -4.78 -19.23 11.67
C GLU A 31 -4.33 -17.76 11.60
N GLU A 32 -3.05 -17.54 11.87
CA GLU A 32 -2.38 -16.29 11.53
C GLU A 32 -2.61 -16.11 10.02
N GLU A 33 -3.57 -15.26 9.65
CA GLU A 33 -3.46 -14.53 8.40
C GLU A 33 -2.10 -13.84 8.50
N GLU A 34 -1.11 -14.38 7.76
CA GLU A 34 0.07 -13.62 7.38
C GLU A 34 -0.49 -12.35 6.72
N GLU A 35 -0.61 -11.27 7.50
CA GLU A 35 -0.62 -9.91 6.98
C GLU A 35 0.65 -9.82 6.14
N GLU A 36 0.53 -10.10 4.84
CA GLU A 36 1.54 -9.72 3.86
C GLU A 36 1.78 -8.24 4.14
N GLU A 37 2.94 -7.92 4.75
CA GLU A 37 3.34 -6.54 4.99
C GLU A 37 3.33 -5.84 3.65
N GLU A 38 2.24 -5.13 3.33
CA GLU A 38 2.12 -4.40 2.09
C GLU A 38 3.30 -3.43 2.05
N PRO A 39 4.21 -3.55 1.07
CA PRO A 39 5.41 -2.73 1.07
C PRO A 39 4.99 -1.26 1.03
N GLU A 40 5.48 -0.46 1.98
CA GLU A 40 5.20 0.97 2.02
C GLU A 40 5.73 1.63 0.74
N PHE A 41 4.83 2.02 -0.16
CA PHE A 41 5.18 2.71 -1.39
C PHE A 41 5.28 4.22 -1.14
N ALA A 42 6.42 4.81 -1.48
CA ALA A 42 6.60 6.26 -1.41
C ALA A 42 5.74 6.96 -2.46
N SER A 43 5.10 8.08 -2.10
CA SER A 43 4.35 8.89 -3.06
C SER A 43 5.29 9.61 -4.04
N MET A 44 4.82 9.77 -5.27
CA MET A 44 5.49 10.52 -6.34
C MET A 44 4.92 11.94 -6.52
N ASP A 45 3.96 12.35 -5.68
CA ASP A 45 3.17 13.57 -5.87
C ASP A 45 4.03 14.85 -5.88
N ASP A 46 5.08 14.87 -5.06
CA ASP A 46 6.01 16.00 -4.97
C ASP A 46 6.75 16.26 -6.29
N TYR A 47 6.92 15.22 -7.10
CA TYR A 47 7.66 15.26 -8.37
C TYR A 47 6.76 15.51 -9.58
N LEU A 48 5.43 15.53 -9.42
CA LEU A 48 4.48 15.79 -10.51
C LEU A 48 4.71 17.14 -11.20
N LYS A 49 5.26 18.11 -10.47
CA LYS A 49 5.61 19.44 -10.98
C LYS A 49 6.85 19.41 -11.89
N LYS A 50 7.69 18.38 -11.80
CA LYS A 50 8.89 18.22 -12.64
C LYS A 50 8.49 17.62 -13.98
N THR A 51 8.91 18.27 -15.08
CA THR A 51 8.53 17.87 -16.44
C THR A 51 9.18 16.55 -16.88
N ARG A 52 10.37 16.22 -16.38
CA ARG A 52 11.15 15.03 -16.78
C ARG A 52 11.57 14.21 -15.57
N TRP A 53 11.36 12.89 -15.66
CA TRP A 53 11.62 11.94 -14.58
C TRP A 53 12.76 10.96 -14.86
N ASP A 54 13.47 11.11 -15.99
CA ASP A 54 14.56 10.22 -16.40
C ASP A 54 15.65 10.05 -15.32
N ASP A 55 15.97 11.09 -14.55
CA ASP A 55 16.99 11.02 -13.49
C ASP A 55 16.43 10.59 -12.12
N LEU A 56 15.11 10.56 -11.95
CA LEU A 56 14.44 10.27 -10.68
C LEU A 56 14.12 8.78 -10.53
N ILE A 57 13.87 8.12 -11.64
CA ILE A 57 13.49 6.72 -11.69
C ILE A 57 14.71 5.93 -12.16
N LYS A 58 15.03 4.87 -11.43
CA LYS A 58 16.12 3.97 -11.77
C LYS A 58 15.65 2.92 -12.77
N GLU A 59 14.52 2.28 -12.49
CA GLU A 59 13.95 1.22 -13.33
C GLU A 59 12.45 1.00 -13.05
N ILE A 60 11.76 0.38 -14.02
CA ILE A 60 10.39 -0.12 -13.87
C ILE A 60 10.49 -1.61 -13.55
N ASP A 61 9.98 -2.01 -12.39
CA ASP A 61 10.07 -3.39 -11.91
C ASP A 61 9.00 -4.27 -12.55
N THR A 62 7.75 -3.80 -12.53
CA THR A 62 6.60 -4.51 -13.11
C THR A 62 5.49 -3.53 -13.46
N VAL A 63 4.58 -3.97 -14.33
CA VAL A 63 3.34 -3.25 -14.66
C VAL A 63 2.17 -4.21 -14.48
N GLU A 64 1.22 -3.80 -13.63
CA GLU A 64 0.05 -4.58 -13.29
C GLU A 64 -1.22 -3.84 -13.69
N HIS A 65 -2.25 -4.62 -14.01
CA HIS A 65 -3.57 -4.09 -14.31
C HIS A 65 -4.44 -4.15 -13.05
N THR A 66 -4.82 -2.99 -12.53
CA THR A 66 -5.64 -2.85 -11.33
C THR A 66 -6.85 -1.99 -11.66
N ASN A 67 -8.06 -2.51 -11.44
CA ASN A 67 -9.32 -1.76 -11.59
C ASN A 67 -9.53 -1.04 -12.94
N GLY A 68 -8.98 -1.58 -14.03
CA GLY A 68 -9.10 -0.97 -15.37
C GLY A 68 -7.94 -0.04 -15.74
N GLU A 69 -6.99 0.16 -14.83
CA GLU A 69 -5.83 1.02 -15.02
C GLU A 69 -4.53 0.20 -14.96
N LEU A 70 -3.51 0.66 -15.68
CA LEU A 70 -2.17 0.06 -15.65
C LEU A 70 -1.29 0.85 -14.69
N ILE A 71 -0.90 0.21 -13.59
CA ILE A 71 -0.03 0.76 -12.56
C ILE A 71 1.34 0.10 -12.68
N ALA A 72 2.38 0.93 -12.76
CA ALA A 72 3.76 0.50 -12.73
C ALA A 72 4.31 0.57 -11.31
N LEU A 73 4.96 -0.49 -10.87
CA LEU A 73 5.86 -0.46 -9.73
C LEU A 73 7.24 -0.05 -10.24
N ILE A 74 7.80 0.98 -9.61
CA ILE A 74 9.08 1.55 -10.00
C ILE A 74 10.02 1.60 -8.81
N THR A 75 11.31 1.49 -9.09
CA THR A 75 12.38 1.79 -8.15
C THR A 75 12.98 3.14 -8.51
N ARG A 76 13.01 4.04 -7.54
CA ARG A 76 13.55 5.39 -7.67
C ARG A 76 15.08 5.39 -7.53
N ALA A 77 15.70 6.48 -7.96
CA ALA A 77 17.15 6.67 -7.85
C ALA A 77 17.65 6.71 -6.40
N ASP A 78 16.79 7.05 -5.43
CA ASP A 78 17.06 6.97 -3.99
C ASP A 78 16.83 5.58 -3.39
N GLY A 79 16.45 4.60 -4.21
CA GLY A 79 16.17 3.22 -3.81
C GLY A 79 14.77 2.97 -3.26
N GLN A 80 13.93 4.01 -3.15
CA GLN A 80 12.54 3.83 -2.71
C GLN A 80 11.68 3.23 -3.81
N LYS A 81 10.69 2.42 -3.43
CA LYS A 81 9.68 1.90 -4.34
C LYS A 81 8.45 2.78 -4.36
N SER A 82 7.88 2.96 -5.54
CA SER A 82 6.67 3.77 -5.74
C SER A 82 5.74 3.10 -6.75
N LYS A 83 4.44 3.33 -6.59
CA LYS A 83 3.40 2.95 -7.57
C LYS A 83 3.00 4.19 -8.35
N VAL A 84 3.01 4.09 -9.68
CA VAL A 84 2.69 5.21 -10.57
C VAL A 84 1.82 4.72 -11.72
N LEU A 85 0.83 5.53 -12.11
CA LEU A 85 0.06 5.25 -13.32
C LEU A 85 0.96 5.29 -14.56
N THR A 86 0.83 4.29 -15.42
CA THR A 86 1.58 4.22 -16.68
C THR A 86 1.32 5.41 -17.60
N THR A 87 0.15 6.03 -17.53
CA THR A 87 -0.18 7.27 -18.26
C THR A 87 0.75 8.42 -17.88
N ILE A 88 1.10 8.54 -16.59
CA ILE A 88 2.04 9.55 -16.09
C ILE A 88 3.47 9.22 -16.59
N LEU A 89 3.88 7.95 -16.54
CA LEU A 89 5.19 7.53 -17.05
C LEU A 89 5.33 7.77 -18.55
N ALA A 90 4.27 7.54 -19.33
CA ALA A 90 4.24 7.82 -20.75
C ALA A 90 4.46 9.31 -21.08
N GLU A 91 4.02 10.22 -20.21
CA GLU A 91 4.24 11.66 -20.38
C GLU A 91 5.64 12.09 -19.88
N ARG A 92 6.06 11.59 -18.72
CA ARG A 92 7.24 12.10 -17.98
C ARG A 92 8.55 11.42 -18.33
N CYS A 93 8.52 10.14 -18.71
CA CYS A 93 9.69 9.33 -19.07
C CYS A 93 9.32 8.22 -20.07
N PRO A 94 8.80 8.57 -21.27
CA PRO A 94 8.29 7.60 -22.23
C PRO A 94 9.30 6.54 -22.66
N GLN A 95 10.58 6.93 -22.76
CA GLN A 95 11.63 6.04 -23.25
C GLN A 95 11.82 4.84 -22.32
N MET A 96 11.82 5.04 -21.00
CA MET A 96 11.95 3.92 -20.05
C MET A 96 10.77 2.96 -20.11
N LEU A 97 9.56 3.49 -20.28
CA LEU A 97 8.37 2.64 -20.42
C LEU A 97 8.44 1.78 -21.69
N ILE A 98 8.91 2.36 -22.80
CA ILE A 98 9.12 1.63 -24.05
C ILE A 98 10.18 0.54 -23.86
N THR A 99 11.34 0.88 -23.28
CA THR A 99 12.42 -0.08 -23.01
C THR A 99 11.95 -1.24 -22.13
N PHE A 100 11.11 -0.97 -21.12
CA PHE A 100 10.50 -2.03 -20.32
C PHE A 100 9.66 -2.98 -21.19
N TYR A 101 8.80 -2.48 -22.07
CA TYR A 101 7.99 -3.36 -22.92
C TYR A 101 8.81 -4.08 -23.98
N GLU A 102 9.82 -3.45 -24.57
CA GLU A 102 10.72 -4.08 -25.54
C GLU A 102 11.49 -5.25 -24.92
N THR A 103 11.95 -5.11 -23.68
CA THR A 103 12.68 -6.18 -22.96
C THR A 103 11.78 -7.34 -22.54
N HIS A 104 10.48 -7.11 -22.37
CA HIS A 104 9.51 -8.11 -21.95
C HIS A 104 8.69 -8.71 -23.11
N LEU A 105 8.86 -8.21 -24.34
CA LEU A 105 8.14 -8.69 -25.52
C LEU A 105 8.63 -10.09 -25.92
N LYS A 106 7.69 -11.04 -26.01
CA LYS A 106 7.95 -12.41 -26.46
C LYS A 106 7.01 -12.78 -27.59
N TRP A 107 7.57 -13.26 -28.69
CA TRP A 107 6.79 -13.79 -29.81
C TRP A 107 6.35 -15.21 -29.49
N ARG A 108 5.07 -15.50 -29.73
CA ARG A 108 4.60 -16.88 -29.80
C ARG A 108 4.72 -17.33 -31.26
N PRO A 109 5.32 -18.50 -31.54
CA PRO A 109 5.25 -19.05 -32.89
C PRO A 109 3.78 -19.26 -33.22
N THR A 110 3.32 -18.66 -34.31
CA THR A 110 2.04 -19.04 -34.91
C THR A 110 2.23 -20.46 -35.43
N GLU A 111 1.38 -21.40 -35.03
CA GLU A 111 1.36 -22.73 -35.63
C GLU A 111 1.01 -22.54 -37.11
N GLU A 112 2.03 -22.50 -37.97
CA GLU A 112 1.86 -22.69 -39.41
C GLU A 112 1.60 -24.19 -39.62
N GLU A 113 0.34 -24.56 -39.91
CA GLU A 113 -0.06 -25.88 -40.41
C GLU A 113 0.59 -26.21 -41.76
#